data_AF-A0A9D7TVH6-F1
#
_entry.id   AF-A0A9D7TVH6-F1
#
_cell.length_a   1.000
_cell.length_b   1.000
_cell.length_c   1.000
_cell.angle_alpha   90.00
_cell.angle_beta   90.00
_cell.angle_gamma   90.00
#
_symmetry.space_group_name_H-M   'P 1'
#
loop_
_entity.id
_entity.type
_entity.pdbx_description
1 polymer ?
#
loop_
_entity_poly.entity_id
_entity_poly.type
_entity_poly.pdbx_seq_one_letter_code
_entity_poly.pdbx_strand_id
1 'polypeptide(L)'
;KCRKILTHLTAFTGYNPSTDEQSISNYETLIATIKVQNNEAASKIQAYSAAVDIRQKLFQKNSDSLNKIMTPIGAAIRSAFGKTSKEAADIASLVTKVRGISIKKDSKEPNADTVSQSERSYGSMTWDFGGEDSTLENNGEL
;
A
#
# COMPACT_ATOMS: atom_id res chain seq x y z
N LYS A 1 -9.36 0.66 31.61
CA LYS A 1 -8.82 1.49 32.72
C LYS A 1 -9.83 2.56 33.16
N CYS A 2 -10.41 3.36 32.26
CA CYS A 2 -11.40 4.39 32.61
C CYS A 2 -12.68 3.91 33.33
N ARG A 3 -13.19 2.70 33.01
CA ARG A 3 -14.31 2.09 33.76
C ARG A 3 -14.00 1.87 35.25
N LYS A 4 -12.76 1.52 35.60
CA LYS A 4 -12.37 1.30 37.00
C LYS A 4 -12.44 2.60 37.79
N ILE A 5 -12.05 3.71 37.17
CA ILE A 5 -12.10 5.05 37.76
C ILE A 5 -13.56 5.43 38.06
N LEU A 6 -14.47 5.21 37.10
CA LEU A 6 -15.90 5.45 37.31
C LEU A 6 -16.46 4.61 38.48
N THR A 7 -16.12 3.32 38.54
CA THR A 7 -16.56 2.42 39.62
C THR A 7 -16.10 2.90 41.00
N HIS A 8 -14.87 3.41 41.12
CA HIS A 8 -14.38 3.96 42.38
C HIS A 8 -15.06 5.29 42.74
N LEU A 9 -15.35 6.15 41.76
CA LEU A 9 -16.08 7.40 41.96
C LEU A 9 -17.52 7.17 42.40
N THR A 10 -18.22 6.20 41.80
CA THR A 10 -19.60 5.86 42.19
C THR A 10 -19.69 5.23 43.58
N ALA A 11 -18.62 4.56 44.04
CA ALA A 11 -18.57 3.94 45.36
C ALA A 11 -18.26 4.96 46.48
N PHE A 12 -17.83 6.18 46.13
CA PHE A 12 -17.49 7.21 47.10
C PHE A 12 -18.70 8.11 47.37
N THR A 13 -19.34 7.92 48.52
CA THR A 13 -20.58 8.62 48.92
C THR A 13 -20.42 10.12 49.16
N GLY A 14 -19.18 10.62 49.31
CA GLY A 14 -18.88 12.04 49.50
C GLY A 14 -18.46 12.77 48.22
N TYR A 15 -18.63 12.17 47.04
CA TYR A 15 -18.19 12.80 45.80
C TYR A 15 -19.11 13.96 45.44
N ASN A 16 -18.67 15.18 45.74
CA ASN A 16 -19.36 16.41 45.35
C ASN A 16 -18.43 17.25 44.46
N PRO A 17 -18.47 17.05 43.13
CA PRO A 17 -17.61 17.79 42.22
C PRO A 17 -17.97 19.29 42.23
N SER A 18 -16.96 20.14 42.20
CA SER A 18 -17.11 21.60 42.18
C SER A 18 -17.51 22.16 40.80
N THR A 19 -17.40 21.34 39.75
CA THR A 19 -17.82 21.69 38.39
C THR A 19 -18.65 20.55 37.77
N ASP A 20 -19.69 20.91 37.04
CA ASP A 20 -20.62 19.95 36.42
C ASP A 20 -19.92 19.00 35.44
N GLU A 21 -18.85 19.45 34.79
CA GLU A 21 -18.01 18.66 33.87
C GLU A 21 -17.40 17.43 34.55
N GLN A 22 -17.19 17.48 35.87
CA GLN A 22 -16.65 16.37 36.66
C GLN A 22 -17.76 15.51 37.28
N SER A 23 -19.02 15.73 36.93
CA SER A 23 -20.11 14.86 37.37
C SER A 23 -19.92 13.43 36.85
N ILE A 24 -20.40 12.46 37.63
CA ILE A 24 -20.37 11.04 37.27
C ILE A 24 -21.05 10.81 35.91
N SER A 25 -22.17 11.48 35.65
CA SER A 25 -22.91 11.42 34.38
C SER A 25 -22.06 11.87 33.18
N ASN A 26 -21.27 12.94 33.34
CA ASN A 26 -20.40 13.42 32.28
C ASN A 26 -19.21 12.48 32.04
N TYR A 27 -18.67 11.86 33.08
CA TYR A 27 -17.66 10.81 32.91
C TYR A 27 -18.21 9.56 32.21
N GLU A 28 -19.45 9.16 32.49
CA GLU A 28 -20.12 8.07 31.77
C GLU A 28 -20.26 8.38 30.29
N THR A 29 -20.72 9.58 29.98
CA THR A 29 -20.87 10.07 28.61
C THR A 29 -19.52 10.11 27.88
N LEU A 30 -18.48 10.64 28.53
CA LEU A 30 -17.13 10.68 27.97
C LEU A 30 -16.57 9.28 27.70
N ILE A 31 -16.74 8.35 28.64
CA ILE A 31 -16.29 6.96 28.47
C ILE A 31 -17.05 6.28 27.33
N ALA A 32 -18.35 6.56 27.18
CA ALA A 32 -19.14 6.04 26.07
C ALA A 32 -18.61 6.58 24.73
N THR A 33 -18.42 7.90 24.62
CA THR A 33 -17.88 8.56 23.41
C THR A 33 -16.50 8.01 23.03
N ILE A 34 -15.58 7.87 23.99
CA ILE A 34 -14.24 7.31 23.72
C ILE A 34 -14.33 5.90 23.15
N LYS A 35 -15.25 5.06 23.63
CA LYS A 35 -15.42 3.71 23.09
C LYS A 35 -15.96 3.74 21.67
N VAL A 36 -16.96 4.57 21.40
CA VAL A 36 -17.51 4.72 20.05
C VAL A 36 -16.41 5.15 19.09
N GLN A 37 -15.66 6.20 19.42
CA GLN A 37 -14.56 6.70 18.59
C GLN A 37 -13.44 5.67 18.40
N ASN A 38 -13.07 4.92 19.44
CA ASN A 38 -12.07 3.85 19.31
C ASN A 38 -12.56 2.73 18.38
N ASN A 39 -13.82 2.34 18.47
CA ASN A 39 -14.40 1.32 17.60
C ASN A 39 -14.47 1.82 16.15
N GLU A 40 -14.82 3.08 15.92
CA GLU A 40 -14.79 3.70 14.59
C GLU A 40 -13.38 3.73 14.02
N ALA A 41 -12.39 4.16 14.80
CA ALA A 41 -11.00 4.21 14.37
C ALA A 41 -10.48 2.81 14.00
N ALA A 42 -10.74 1.82 14.85
CA ALA A 42 -10.38 0.43 14.58
C ALA A 42 -11.04 -0.09 13.29
N SER A 43 -12.32 0.21 13.08
CA SER A 43 -13.06 -0.19 11.88
C SER A 43 -12.49 0.47 10.62
N LYS A 44 -12.15 1.76 10.68
CA LYS A 44 -11.53 2.50 9.58
C LYS A 44 -10.14 1.96 9.23
N ILE A 45 -9.33 1.63 10.23
CA ILE A 45 -8.01 1.03 10.04
C ILE A 45 -8.15 -0.32 9.33
N GLN A 46 -9.05 -1.19 9.82
CA GLN A 46 -9.28 -2.49 9.22
C GLN A 46 -9.75 -2.38 7.77
N ALA A 47 -10.72 -1.49 7.49
CA ALA A 47 -11.22 -1.26 6.14
C ALA A 47 -10.11 -0.74 5.20
N TYR A 48 -9.27 0.17 5.68
CA TYR A 48 -8.12 0.67 4.93
C TYR A 48 -7.11 -0.43 4.62
N SER A 49 -6.71 -1.23 5.63
CA SER A 49 -5.79 -2.35 5.44
C SER A 49 -6.32 -3.38 4.45
N ALA A 50 -7.62 -3.71 4.53
CA ALA A 50 -8.26 -4.60 3.57
C ALA A 50 -8.25 -4.02 2.13
N ALA A 51 -8.56 -2.73 1.98
CA ALA A 51 -8.51 -2.07 0.67
C ALA A 51 -7.10 -2.02 0.09
N VAL A 52 -6.08 -1.81 0.92
CA VAL A 52 -4.67 -1.86 0.50
C VAL A 52 -4.27 -3.26 0.06
N ASP A 53 -4.65 -4.31 0.80
CA ASP A 53 -4.34 -5.68 0.43
C ASP A 53 -5.04 -6.10 -0.88
N ILE A 54 -6.30 -5.71 -1.07
CA ILE A 54 -7.02 -5.90 -2.35
C ILE A 54 -6.27 -5.20 -3.48
N ARG A 55 -5.86 -3.94 -3.30
CA ARG A 55 -5.09 -3.21 -4.31
C ARG A 55 -3.78 -3.93 -4.62
N GLN A 56 -3.04 -4.38 -3.61
CA GLN A 56 -1.78 -5.10 -3.81
C GLN A 56 -1.97 -6.42 -4.55
N LYS A 57 -3.04 -7.17 -4.24
CA LYS A 57 -3.41 -8.41 -4.93
C LYS A 57 -3.68 -8.18 -6.42
N LEU A 58 -4.51 -7.19 -6.73
CA LEU A 58 -4.91 -6.86 -8.10
C LEU A 58 -3.75 -6.29 -8.93
N PHE A 59 -2.87 -5.48 -8.33
CA PHE A 59 -1.80 -4.81 -9.09
C PHE A 59 -0.48 -5.57 -9.12
N GLN A 60 -0.11 -6.34 -8.08
CA GLN A 60 1.26 -6.83 -7.93
C GLN A 60 1.38 -8.30 -7.49
N LYS A 61 0.60 -8.75 -6.49
CA LYS A 61 0.88 -10.03 -5.81
C LYS A 61 0.40 -11.23 -6.62
N ASN A 62 -0.85 -11.22 -7.08
CA ASN A 62 -1.42 -12.40 -7.72
C ASN A 62 -0.78 -12.68 -9.08
N SER A 63 -0.87 -13.93 -9.56
CA SER A 63 -0.40 -14.33 -10.89
C SER A 63 -1.16 -13.62 -12.02
N ASP A 64 -2.45 -13.35 -11.80
CA ASP A 64 -3.33 -12.57 -12.66
C ASP A 64 -3.29 -11.07 -12.35
N SER A 65 -2.29 -10.61 -11.59
CA SER A 65 -2.15 -9.20 -11.32
C SER A 65 -1.80 -8.41 -12.57
N LEU A 66 -2.24 -7.15 -12.57
CA LEU A 66 -2.12 -6.24 -13.71
C LEU A 66 -0.67 -6.07 -14.17
N ASN A 67 0.30 -6.02 -13.24
CA ASN A 67 1.72 -5.95 -13.58
C ASN A 67 2.25 -7.20 -14.29
N LYS A 68 1.81 -8.38 -13.85
CA LYS A 68 2.27 -9.66 -14.39
C LYS A 68 1.64 -9.98 -15.73
N ILE A 69 0.34 -9.71 -15.91
CA ILE A 69 -0.39 -9.91 -17.18
C ILE A 69 0.14 -9.00 -18.31
N MET A 70 0.63 -7.81 -17.97
CA MET A 70 1.06 -6.86 -19.00
C MET A 70 2.33 -7.33 -19.75
N THR A 71 3.19 -8.13 -19.10
CA THR A 71 4.39 -8.71 -19.72
C THR A 71 4.07 -9.68 -20.87
N PRO A 72 3.25 -10.75 -20.67
CA PRO A 72 2.90 -11.67 -21.75
C PRO A 72 2.07 -11.00 -22.85
N ILE A 73 1.21 -10.01 -22.55
CA ILE A 73 0.52 -9.22 -23.60
C ILE A 73 1.54 -8.52 -24.50
N GLY A 74 2.52 -7.83 -23.90
CA GLY A 74 3.58 -7.17 -24.66
C GLY A 74 4.42 -8.16 -25.47
N ALA A 75 4.68 -9.36 -24.95
CA ALA A 75 5.40 -10.42 -25.67
C ALA A 75 4.61 -10.95 -26.87
N ALA A 76 3.31 -11.25 -26.67
CA ALA A 76 2.43 -11.75 -27.73
C ALA A 76 2.32 -10.77 -28.90
N ILE A 77 2.19 -9.47 -28.62
CA ILE A 77 2.07 -8.44 -29.65
C ILE A 77 3.38 -8.27 -30.43
N ARG A 78 4.52 -8.32 -29.75
CA ARG A 78 5.83 -8.33 -30.42
C ARG A 78 6.04 -9.56 -31.29
N SER A 79 5.53 -10.72 -30.86
CA SER A 79 5.60 -11.96 -31.63
C SER A 79 4.68 -11.92 -32.86
N ALA A 80 3.51 -11.29 -32.77
CA ALA A 80 2.54 -11.25 -33.86
C ALA A 80 2.85 -10.17 -34.91
N PHE A 81 3.23 -8.97 -34.48
CA PHE A 81 3.41 -7.81 -35.37
C PHE A 81 4.89 -7.46 -35.62
N GLY A 82 5.81 -8.09 -34.89
CA GLY A 82 7.23 -7.76 -34.90
C GLY A 82 7.60 -6.66 -33.91
N LYS A 83 8.86 -6.67 -33.46
CA LYS A 83 9.37 -5.81 -32.38
C LYS A 83 9.31 -4.30 -32.69
N THR A 84 9.40 -3.93 -33.97
CA THR A 84 9.46 -2.54 -34.45
C THR A 84 8.13 -2.02 -34.98
N SER A 85 7.05 -2.80 -34.84
CA SER A 85 5.71 -2.38 -35.26
C SER A 85 5.18 -1.23 -34.41
N LYS A 86 4.25 -0.47 -34.99
CA LYS A 86 3.58 0.63 -34.28
C LYS A 86 2.76 0.10 -33.11
N GLU A 87 2.12 -1.05 -33.31
CA GLU A 87 1.33 -1.79 -32.34
C GLU A 87 2.16 -2.18 -31.12
N ALA A 88 3.39 -2.68 -31.33
CA ALA A 88 4.30 -3.00 -30.24
C ALA A 88 4.76 -1.75 -29.47
N ALA A 89 4.98 -0.63 -30.16
CA ALA A 89 5.36 0.64 -29.54
C ALA A 89 4.21 1.27 -28.72
N ASP A 90 2.99 1.26 -29.25
CA ASP A 90 1.80 1.78 -28.57
C ASP A 90 1.50 0.99 -27.29
N ILE A 91 1.56 -0.34 -27.37
CA ILE A 91 1.37 -1.21 -26.21
C ILE A 91 2.48 -1.01 -25.19
N ALA A 92 3.75 -0.93 -25.60
CA ALA A 92 4.85 -0.66 -24.68
C ALA A 92 4.67 0.69 -23.94
N SER A 93 4.16 1.71 -24.63
CA SER A 93 3.80 2.99 -24.01
C SER A 93 2.69 2.82 -22.97
N LEU A 94 1.64 2.06 -23.30
CA LEU A 94 0.53 1.78 -22.38
C LEU A 94 1.01 0.98 -21.15
N VAL A 95 1.82 -0.06 -21.33
CA VAL A 95 2.45 -0.83 -20.24
C VAL A 95 3.22 0.10 -19.30
N THR A 96 4.00 1.01 -19.86
CA THR A 96 4.85 1.95 -19.11
C THR A 96 4.00 2.91 -18.28
N LYS A 97 2.92 3.46 -18.86
CA LYS A 97 1.95 4.32 -18.15
C LYS A 97 1.26 3.58 -17.01
N VAL A 98 0.83 2.35 -17.26
CA VAL A 98 0.12 1.53 -16.27
C VAL A 98 1.04 1.14 -15.09
N ARG A 99 2.32 0.90 -15.35
CA ARG A 99 3.32 0.63 -14.30
C ARG A 99 3.72 1.88 -13.51
N GLY A 100 3.28 3.07 -13.93
CA GLY A 100 3.70 4.32 -13.31
C GLY A 100 5.19 4.64 -13.50
N ILE A 101 5.87 3.94 -14.42
CA ILE A 101 7.26 4.24 -14.79
C ILE A 101 7.22 5.48 -15.68
N SER A 102 7.15 6.65 -15.05
CA SER A 102 7.39 7.91 -15.72
C SER A 102 8.88 7.99 -16.04
N ILE A 103 9.28 7.75 -17.30
CA ILE A 103 10.63 8.08 -17.76
C ILE A 103 10.71 9.61 -17.79
N LYS A 104 11.07 10.23 -16.67
CA LYS A 104 11.56 11.61 -16.69
C LYS A 104 12.97 11.55 -17.24
N LYS A 105 13.20 12.20 -18.38
CA LYS A 105 14.54 12.46 -18.85
C LYS A 105 15.09 13.58 -17.96
N ASP A 106 15.76 13.22 -16.88
CA ASP A 106 16.37 14.22 -16.00
C ASP A 106 17.44 14.98 -16.79
N SER A 107 17.29 16.31 -16.89
CA SER A 107 18.26 17.19 -17.55
C SER A 107 19.38 17.65 -16.60
N LYS A 108 19.52 17.02 -15.43
CA LYS A 108 20.46 17.47 -14.39
C LYS A 108 20.96 16.28 -13.57
N GLU A 109 22.24 16.29 -13.25
CA GLU A 109 22.90 15.18 -12.54
C GLU A 109 22.28 14.93 -11.16
N PRO A 110 22.06 13.65 -10.78
CA PRO A 110 21.30 13.30 -9.58
C PRO A 110 22.10 13.60 -8.32
N ASN A 111 21.49 14.34 -7.37
CA ASN A 111 21.99 14.48 -6.00
C ASN A 111 21.18 13.60 -5.02
N ALA A 112 21.79 13.19 -3.92
CA ALA A 112 21.29 12.19 -2.97
C ALA A 112 19.92 12.54 -2.34
N ASP A 113 19.59 13.84 -2.27
CA ASP A 113 18.36 14.35 -1.64
C ASP A 113 17.14 14.40 -2.58
N THR A 114 17.32 14.22 -3.89
CA THR A 114 16.23 14.32 -4.88
C THR A 114 15.56 12.99 -5.22
N VAL A 115 16.03 11.88 -4.66
CA VAL A 115 15.50 10.55 -4.99
C VAL A 115 14.33 10.21 -4.07
N SER A 116 13.12 10.18 -4.62
CA SER A 116 11.91 9.78 -3.89
C SER A 116 12.04 8.32 -3.45
N GLN A 117 11.84 8.02 -2.16
CA GLN A 117 11.95 6.66 -1.64
C GLN A 117 10.94 5.69 -2.28
N SER A 118 9.79 6.21 -2.72
CA SER A 118 8.82 5.43 -3.49
C SER A 118 9.39 4.98 -4.85
N GLU A 119 10.19 5.82 -5.52
CA GLU A 119 10.82 5.49 -6.81
C GLU A 119 11.92 4.43 -6.65
N ARG A 120 12.66 4.45 -5.52
CA ARG A 120 13.64 3.37 -5.21
C ARG A 120 12.98 2.00 -5.09
N SER A 121 11.79 1.95 -4.48
CA SER A 121 11.05 0.70 -4.30
C SER A 121 10.47 0.15 -5.60
N TYR A 122 10.04 1.00 -6.55
CA TYR A 122 9.55 0.54 -7.85
C TYR A 122 10.68 0.19 -8.82
N GLY A 123 11.80 0.92 -8.78
CA GLY A 123 12.98 0.63 -9.57
C GLY A 123 13.58 -0.74 -9.27
N SER A 124 13.75 -1.10 -7.98
CA SER A 124 14.36 -2.39 -7.61
C SER A 124 13.54 -3.59 -8.10
N MET A 125 12.21 -3.49 -8.15
CA MET A 125 11.35 -4.57 -8.67
C MET A 125 11.54 -4.86 -10.16
N THR A 126 12.06 -3.91 -10.95
CA THR A 126 12.35 -4.16 -12.37
C THR A 126 13.69 -4.85 -12.61
N TRP A 127 14.60 -4.82 -11.62
CA TRP A 127 15.91 -5.47 -11.70
C TRP A 127 15.84 -6.97 -11.37
N ASP A 128 14.92 -7.40 -10.50
CA ASP A 128 14.77 -8.81 -10.10
C ASP A 128 14.33 -9.76 -11.24
N PHE A 129 13.90 -9.24 -12.39
CA PHE A 129 13.52 -10.09 -13.55
C PHE A 129 14.69 -10.48 -14.46
N GLY A 130 15.92 -10.02 -14.20
CA GLY A 130 17.11 -10.35 -14.98
C GLY A 130 17.97 -11.48 -14.40
N GLY A 131 17.70 -11.92 -13.17
CA GLY A 131 18.52 -12.90 -12.45
C GLY A 131 18.07 -14.35 -12.57
N GLU A 132 16.86 -14.61 -13.08
CA GLU A 132 16.28 -15.96 -13.11
C GLU A 132 16.57 -16.73 -14.41
N ASP A 133 17.18 -16.10 -15.43
CA ASP A 133 17.54 -16.77 -16.70
C ASP A 133 19.03 -17.20 -16.76
N SER A 134 19.91 -16.59 -15.95
CA SER A 134 21.36 -16.87 -16.00
C SER A 134 21.80 -18.09 -15.18
N THR A 135 20.90 -18.75 -14.45
CA THR A 135 21.21 -19.93 -13.62
C THR A 135 20.85 -21.27 -14.27
N LEU A 136 20.27 -21.27 -15.48
CA LEU A 136 19.87 -22.49 -16.18
C LEU A 136 20.77 -22.90 -17.36
N GLU A 137 21.76 -22.09 -17.75
CA GLU A 137 22.67 -22.41 -18.86
C GLU A 137 23.97 -23.15 -18.46
N ASN A 138 24.18 -23.51 -17.19
CA ASN A 138 25.46 -24.11 -16.75
C ASN A 138 25.35 -25.53 -16.17
N ASN A 139 24.37 -26.33 -16.59
CA ASN A 139 24.29 -27.76 -16.28
C ASN A 139 24.09 -28.63 -17.54
N GLY A 140 24.79 -28.29 -18.63
CA GLY A 140 24.82 -29.05 -19.87
C GLY A 140 26.25 -29.31 -20.33
N GLU A 141 26.72 -30.54 -20.03
CA GLU A 141 27.77 -31.30 -20.74
C GLU A 141 29.27 -30.99 -20.49
N LEU A 142 29.93 -32.05 -19.96
CA LEU A 142 31.36 -32.40 -19.83
C LEU A 142 32.17 -31.79 -18.67
#